data_AF-A0A8H6EPX0-F1
#
_entry.id   AF-A0A8H6EPX0-F1
#
_cell.length_a   1.000
_cell.length_b   1.000
_cell.length_c   1.000
_cell.angle_alpha   90.00
_cell.angle_beta   90.00
_cell.angle_gamma   90.00
#
_symmetry.space_group_name_H-M   'P 1'
#
loop_
_entity.id
_entity.type
_entity.pdbx_description
1 polymer ?
#
loop_
_entity_poly.entity_id
_entity_poly.type
_entity_poly.pdbx_seq_one_letter_code
_entity_poly.pdbx_strand_id
1 'polypeptide(L)'
;MTVVRRNKVSNKKVNVKLEKQSRIGDSGRVKKETGRRKIKKEPLDTIAVKQEEFSEEDLKNLKLLGLTISKFRTRCSRLLKGFEQKPESVQFEIPTTDLKRKPKLRYRPPNGTILNISKLDFDRPLEDQIELSDVYFLHHAITYSKRVVMVIGAGVSVGAGIPDFRSSNGLFQGLATKSSGSGKNLFDYNVFRSDGSIKKFESMIHKLYTLSNECDPTYYHHMIDKISEQGRLLRLYTQNIDCLDVQLPHLKTKIPLTFHKPYPKCIQLHGNIQLMNCSKCRYITPLNETFFKKAPNTEGRRLIVRCPECQEMNKVRDIAGKRLQNEGILRPRIVLYNEFHPDGEIIGSITESDIKSRPDCLIVTGTTLKIPGVRRLVKEMAKSVHANKGYVIWVNIDPPTQSIVDYVEYFDLLVIGSCQMVPGLVSLYDYVYKPKKKTQKG
;
A
#
# COMPACT_ATOMS: atom_id res chain seq x y z
N MET A 1 20.97 26.30 38.92
CA MET A 1 19.73 26.49 39.71
C MET A 1 19.05 27.77 39.25
N THR A 2 18.05 27.66 38.35
CA THR A 2 17.01 28.69 38.17
C THR A 2 15.78 27.97 37.61
N VAL A 3 14.77 27.80 38.46
CA VAL A 3 13.52 27.09 38.18
C VAL A 3 12.51 28.11 37.65
N VAL A 4 12.06 27.96 36.40
CA VAL A 4 10.95 28.75 35.86
C VAL A 4 9.70 27.87 35.79
N ARG A 5 8.81 28.07 36.76
CA ARG A 5 7.44 27.53 36.80
C ARG A 5 6.62 28.17 35.66
N ARG A 6 5.88 27.35 34.90
CA ARG A 6 4.75 27.81 34.08
C ARG A 6 3.51 26.96 34.32
N ASN A 7 2.40 27.68 34.45
CA ASN A 7 1.12 27.29 35.00
C ASN A 7 0.35 26.28 34.14
N LYS A 8 -0.38 25.40 34.83
CA LYS A 8 -1.45 24.56 34.28
C LYS A 8 -2.63 25.43 33.88
N VAL A 9 -3.06 25.35 32.62
CA VAL A 9 -4.37 25.86 32.17
C VAL A 9 -5.22 24.67 31.76
N SER A 10 -6.39 24.56 32.40
CA SER A 10 -7.40 23.53 32.21
C SER A 10 -8.23 23.79 30.96
N ASN A 11 -8.23 22.86 30.00
CA ASN A 11 -9.19 22.89 28.88
C ASN A 11 -10.43 22.07 29.21
N LYS A 12 -11.54 22.77 29.47
CA LYS A 12 -12.90 22.24 29.55
C LYS A 12 -13.38 21.82 28.16
N LYS A 13 -14.01 20.65 28.07
CA LYS A 13 -14.72 20.14 26.90
C LYS A 13 -15.93 21.03 26.57
N VAL A 14 -16.02 21.51 25.33
CA VAL A 14 -17.22 22.14 24.78
C VAL A 14 -17.89 21.13 23.86
N ASN A 15 -19.07 20.65 24.27
CA ASN A 15 -19.97 19.85 23.44
C ASN A 15 -20.84 20.80 22.61
N VAL A 16 -20.74 20.72 21.28
CA VAL A 16 -21.66 21.44 20.38
C VAL A 16 -22.76 20.48 19.94
N LYS A 17 -23.98 20.79 20.34
CA LYS A 17 -25.23 20.11 20.01
C LYS A 17 -25.85 20.88 18.83
N LEU A 18 -25.96 20.27 17.65
CA LEU A 18 -26.62 20.88 16.50
C LEU A 18 -28.11 20.52 16.52
N GLU A 19 -28.94 21.50 16.90
CA GLU A 19 -30.40 21.44 16.79
C GLU A 19 -30.86 21.81 15.38
N LYS A 20 -31.79 21.00 14.84
CA LYS A 20 -32.49 21.25 13.58
C LYS A 20 -33.51 22.37 13.78
N GLN A 21 -33.43 23.43 12.97
CA GLN A 21 -34.51 24.40 12.81
C GLN A 21 -35.34 24.10 11.57
N SER A 22 -36.63 23.88 11.79
CA SER A 22 -37.73 23.88 10.84
C SER A 22 -38.08 25.30 10.38
N ARG A 23 -38.44 25.46 9.11
CA ARG A 23 -39.24 26.61 8.62
C ARG A 23 -40.52 26.11 7.95
N ILE A 24 -41.59 26.84 8.22
CA ILE A 24 -43.00 26.60 7.89
C ILE A 24 -43.40 27.41 6.65
N GLY A 25 -44.40 26.88 5.90
CA GLY A 25 -45.42 27.63 5.14
C GLY A 25 -45.22 27.67 3.62
N ASP A 26 -46.23 27.52 2.75
CA ASP A 26 -47.66 27.33 2.98
C ASP A 26 -48.41 26.94 1.67
N SER A 27 -49.54 26.25 1.83
CA SER A 27 -50.74 26.19 0.97
C SER A 27 -50.71 25.66 -0.49
N GLY A 28 -51.60 24.70 -0.79
CA GLY A 28 -52.03 24.32 -2.15
C GLY A 28 -52.72 22.94 -2.22
N ARG A 29 -54.05 22.90 -2.29
CA ARG A 29 -54.94 21.75 -2.02
C ARG A 29 -55.40 21.04 -3.32
N VAL A 30 -55.66 19.71 -3.23
CA VAL A 30 -56.54 18.86 -4.09
C VAL A 30 -55.95 18.49 -5.48
N LYS A 31 -55.87 17.24 -5.97
CA LYS A 31 -56.88 16.17 -6.15
C LYS A 31 -56.19 14.84 -6.53
N LYS A 32 -56.76 13.68 -6.12
CA LYS A 32 -56.38 12.34 -6.61
C LYS A 32 -56.87 12.17 -8.06
N GLU A 33 -56.01 11.72 -8.96
CA GLU A 33 -56.42 11.08 -10.22
C GLU A 33 -55.54 9.87 -10.53
N THR A 34 -56.23 8.76 -10.74
CA THR A 34 -55.72 7.43 -11.07
C THR A 34 -55.32 7.35 -12.54
N GLY A 35 -54.08 6.97 -12.83
CA GLY A 35 -53.62 6.75 -14.20
C GLY A 35 -52.50 5.70 -14.28
N ARG A 36 -52.87 4.43 -14.48
CA ARG A 36 -51.94 3.36 -14.88
C ARG A 36 -51.42 3.64 -16.29
N ARG A 37 -50.10 3.76 -16.47
CA ARG A 37 -49.45 3.53 -17.78
C ARG A 37 -48.41 2.42 -17.64
N LYS A 38 -48.71 1.30 -18.32
CA LYS A 38 -47.82 0.16 -18.57
C LYS A 38 -46.74 0.60 -19.57
N ILE A 39 -45.48 0.30 -19.30
CA ILE A 39 -44.44 0.16 -20.32
C ILE A 39 -43.78 -1.21 -20.13
N LYS A 40 -43.76 -1.97 -21.23
CA LYS A 40 -43.32 -3.36 -21.37
C LYS A 40 -41.82 -3.48 -21.05
N LYS A 41 -41.45 -4.51 -20.29
CA LYS A 41 -40.08 -5.08 -20.28
C LYS A 41 -40.14 -6.43 -20.99
N GLU A 42 -39.31 -6.59 -22.01
CA GLU A 42 -39.08 -7.87 -22.70
C GLU A 42 -38.27 -8.83 -21.81
N PRO A 43 -38.45 -10.16 -21.96
CA PRO A 43 -37.77 -11.15 -21.14
C PRO A 43 -36.33 -11.38 -21.61
N LEU A 44 -35.39 -11.48 -20.68
CA LEU A 44 -34.05 -12.00 -20.92
C LEU A 44 -34.04 -13.48 -20.50
N ASP A 45 -33.59 -14.31 -21.44
CA ASP A 45 -33.67 -15.76 -21.44
C ASP A 45 -33.02 -16.45 -20.24
N THR A 46 -33.78 -17.36 -19.63
CA THR A 46 -33.31 -18.39 -18.71
C THR A 46 -32.46 -19.41 -19.45
N ILE A 47 -31.13 -19.37 -19.26
CA ILE A 47 -30.25 -20.48 -19.60
C ILE A 47 -30.27 -21.47 -18.44
N ALA A 48 -31.00 -22.57 -18.62
CA ALA A 48 -30.99 -23.72 -17.72
C ALA A 48 -29.65 -24.46 -17.86
N VAL A 49 -28.82 -24.44 -16.82
CA VAL A 49 -27.61 -25.29 -16.74
C VAL A 49 -28.03 -26.64 -16.15
N LYS A 50 -27.83 -27.71 -16.93
CA LYS A 50 -28.08 -29.10 -16.54
C LYS A 50 -27.28 -29.46 -15.28
N GLN A 51 -27.95 -30.09 -14.32
CA GLN A 51 -27.33 -30.76 -13.19
C GLN A 51 -26.69 -32.06 -13.69
N GLU A 52 -25.37 -32.20 -13.56
CA GLU A 52 -24.71 -33.50 -13.62
C GLU A 52 -24.76 -34.12 -12.22
N GLU A 53 -25.24 -35.36 -12.14
CA GLU A 53 -25.41 -36.13 -10.90
C GLU A 53 -24.04 -36.66 -10.41
N PHE A 54 -23.72 -36.38 -9.15
CA PHE A 54 -22.52 -36.91 -8.47
C PHE A 54 -22.72 -38.37 -8.08
N SER A 55 -21.64 -39.17 -8.05
CA SER A 55 -21.69 -40.57 -7.63
C SER A 55 -22.03 -40.71 -6.13
N GLU A 56 -22.70 -41.80 -5.73
CA GLU A 56 -23.06 -42.03 -4.31
C GLU A 56 -21.84 -42.11 -3.37
N GLU A 57 -20.66 -42.45 -3.91
CA GLU A 57 -19.41 -42.53 -3.15
C GLU A 57 -18.89 -41.13 -2.76
N ASP A 58 -19.06 -40.14 -3.64
CA ASP A 58 -18.72 -38.73 -3.39
C ASP A 58 -19.63 -38.14 -2.30
N LEU A 59 -20.92 -38.49 -2.32
CA LEU A 59 -21.90 -38.07 -1.32
C LEU A 59 -21.65 -38.69 0.06
N LYS A 60 -21.09 -39.90 0.13
CA LYS A 60 -20.67 -40.54 1.39
C LYS A 60 -19.46 -39.85 2.02
N ASN A 61 -18.45 -39.50 1.21
CA ASN A 61 -17.25 -38.83 1.71
C ASN A 61 -17.54 -37.39 2.20
N LEU A 62 -18.52 -36.70 1.59
CA LEU A 62 -18.99 -35.37 2.02
C LEU A 62 -19.82 -35.37 3.31
N LYS A 63 -20.55 -36.46 3.62
CA LYS A 63 -21.26 -36.59 4.91
C LYS A 63 -20.31 -36.73 6.09
N LEU A 64 -19.11 -37.28 5.90
CA LEU A 64 -18.11 -37.41 6.96
C LEU A 64 -17.51 -36.06 7.41
N LEU A 65 -17.59 -35.03 6.55
CA LEU A 65 -17.06 -33.68 6.80
C LEU A 65 -18.13 -32.63 7.16
N GLY A 66 -19.42 -33.02 7.22
CA GLY A 66 -20.50 -32.21 7.78
C GLY A 66 -20.81 -30.87 7.07
N LEU A 67 -20.24 -30.62 5.89
CA LEU A 67 -20.46 -29.40 5.11
C LEU A 67 -21.23 -29.72 3.84
N THR A 68 -22.47 -29.26 3.75
CA THR A 68 -23.27 -29.33 2.53
C THR A 68 -22.75 -28.28 1.54
N ILE A 69 -22.40 -28.69 0.31
CA ILE A 69 -21.88 -27.84 -0.79
C ILE A 69 -22.69 -26.54 -0.97
N SER A 70 -24.01 -26.58 -0.76
CA SER A 70 -24.87 -25.39 -0.88
C SER A 70 -24.54 -24.31 0.15
N LYS A 71 -24.18 -24.67 1.40
CA LYS A 71 -23.82 -23.72 2.46
C LYS A 71 -22.45 -23.08 2.25
N PHE A 72 -21.53 -23.78 1.60
CA PHE A 72 -20.23 -23.24 1.17
C PHE A 72 -20.45 -22.20 0.06
N ARG A 73 -21.22 -22.56 -0.97
CA ARG A 73 -21.49 -21.72 -2.15
C ARG A 73 -22.24 -20.42 -1.82
N THR A 74 -23.27 -20.46 -0.97
CA THR A 74 -24.01 -19.24 -0.57
C THR A 74 -23.17 -18.29 0.28
N ARG A 75 -22.13 -18.80 0.96
CA ARG A 75 -21.34 -18.03 1.93
C ARG A 75 -20.04 -17.48 1.35
N CYS A 76 -19.38 -18.22 0.44
CA CYS A 76 -18.32 -17.68 -0.43
C CYS A 76 -18.86 -16.56 -1.31
N SER A 77 -20.03 -16.74 -1.94
CA SER A 77 -20.69 -15.68 -2.71
C SER A 77 -20.94 -14.40 -1.91
N ARG A 78 -21.14 -14.48 -0.58
CA ARG A 78 -21.32 -13.32 0.30
C ARG A 78 -20.00 -12.62 0.64
N LEU A 79 -18.91 -13.36 0.83
CA LEU A 79 -17.56 -12.83 0.99
C LEU A 79 -17.05 -12.20 -0.32
N LEU A 80 -17.44 -12.78 -1.46
CA LEU A 80 -17.01 -12.39 -2.80
C LEU A 80 -17.82 -11.23 -3.40
N LYS A 81 -19.12 -11.11 -3.12
CA LYS A 81 -19.90 -9.90 -3.48
C LYS A 81 -19.37 -8.61 -2.84
N GLY A 82 -18.54 -8.73 -1.79
CA GLY A 82 -17.76 -7.63 -1.24
C GLY A 82 -16.59 -7.15 -2.10
N PHE A 83 -16.19 -7.92 -3.12
CA PHE A 83 -15.09 -7.55 -4.02
C PHE A 83 -15.53 -6.62 -5.16
N GLU A 84 -16.83 -6.55 -5.47
CA GLU A 84 -17.39 -5.75 -6.57
C GLU A 84 -18.04 -4.42 -6.12
N GLN A 85 -18.16 -4.16 -4.81
CA GLN A 85 -18.80 -2.94 -4.29
C GLN A 85 -17.78 -2.00 -3.62
N LYS A 86 -18.00 -0.69 -3.79
CA LYS A 86 -17.26 0.41 -3.13
C LYS A 86 -17.09 0.17 -1.62
N PRO A 87 -16.05 0.74 -0.99
CA PRO A 87 -15.53 0.31 0.30
C PRO A 87 -16.44 0.76 1.44
N GLU A 88 -17.48 -0.02 1.72
CA GLU A 88 -18.12 -0.02 3.03
C GLU A 88 -18.22 -1.47 3.53
N SER A 89 -17.30 -1.83 4.43
CA SER A 89 -17.45 -2.85 5.49
C SER A 89 -17.21 -4.34 5.22
N VAL A 90 -16.42 -4.77 4.21
CA VAL A 90 -15.78 -6.10 4.31
C VAL A 90 -14.44 -5.96 5.02
N GLN A 91 -14.48 -6.04 6.35
CA GLN A 91 -13.27 -6.12 7.17
C GLN A 91 -12.64 -7.50 6.98
N PHE A 92 -11.62 -7.58 6.13
CA PHE A 92 -10.76 -8.76 6.03
C PHE A 92 -9.89 -8.83 7.28
N GLU A 93 -10.31 -9.61 8.27
CA GLU A 93 -9.55 -9.79 9.51
C GLU A 93 -8.44 -10.82 9.30
N ILE A 94 -7.18 -10.37 9.30
CA ILE A 94 -6.07 -11.26 9.64
C ILE A 94 -6.27 -11.64 11.11
N PRO A 95 -6.38 -12.93 11.47
CA PRO A 95 -6.65 -13.31 12.84
C PRO A 95 -5.59 -12.74 13.77
N THR A 96 -6.04 -12.12 14.85
CA THR A 96 -5.17 -11.77 15.98
C THR A 96 -4.68 -13.08 16.60
N THR A 97 -3.37 -13.30 16.57
CA THR A 97 -2.79 -14.45 17.26
C THR A 97 -2.34 -14.02 18.64
N ASP A 98 -3.21 -14.18 19.65
CA ASP A 98 -2.85 -14.03 21.08
C ASP A 98 -1.90 -15.14 21.57
N LEU A 99 -1.29 -15.88 20.63
CA LEU A 99 -0.41 -16.99 20.93
C LEU A 99 0.92 -16.46 21.45
N LYS A 100 1.21 -16.76 22.73
CA LYS A 100 2.50 -16.47 23.36
C LYS A 100 3.68 -17.02 22.54
N ARG A 101 3.51 -18.15 21.84
CA ARG A 101 4.54 -18.79 21.00
C ARG A 101 4.05 -19.06 19.57
N LYS A 102 4.94 -18.89 18.59
CA LYS A 102 4.72 -19.22 17.18
C LYS A 102 4.49 -20.74 17.06
N PRO A 103 3.40 -21.21 16.43
CA PRO A 103 3.19 -22.64 16.23
C PRO A 103 4.27 -23.24 15.33
N LYS A 104 4.64 -24.50 15.57
CA LYS A 104 5.61 -25.22 14.75
C LYS A 104 5.11 -25.31 13.31
N LEU A 105 5.99 -24.99 12.36
CA LEU A 105 5.71 -25.16 10.94
C LEU A 105 5.65 -26.66 10.61
N ARG A 106 4.57 -27.09 9.98
CA ARG A 106 4.37 -28.51 9.60
C ARG A 106 4.97 -28.86 8.24
N TYR A 107 5.00 -27.89 7.34
CA TYR A 107 5.44 -28.05 5.97
C TYR A 107 6.25 -26.81 5.56
N ARG A 108 7.43 -27.03 4.97
CA ARG A 108 8.20 -26.00 4.29
C ARG A 108 8.33 -26.43 2.83
N PRO A 109 7.91 -25.60 1.86
CA PRO A 109 8.06 -25.94 0.46
C PRO A 109 9.54 -26.06 0.06
N PRO A 110 9.85 -26.81 -1.01
CA PRO A 110 11.13 -26.69 -1.70
C PRO A 110 11.43 -25.23 -2.05
N ASN A 111 12.71 -24.85 -2.00
CA ASN A 111 13.11 -23.49 -2.35
C ASN A 111 12.72 -23.18 -3.80
N GLY A 112 12.03 -22.05 -4.01
CA GLY A 112 11.57 -21.61 -5.32
C GLY A 112 10.22 -22.17 -5.75
N THR A 113 9.46 -22.86 -4.89
CA THR A 113 8.11 -23.32 -5.21
C THR A 113 7.21 -22.17 -5.67
N ILE A 114 6.45 -22.41 -6.73
CA ILE A 114 5.55 -21.43 -7.33
C ILE A 114 4.11 -21.71 -6.89
N LEU A 115 3.52 -20.76 -6.17
CA LEU A 115 2.11 -20.72 -5.84
C LEU A 115 1.39 -19.77 -6.80
N ASN A 116 0.75 -20.29 -7.85
CA ASN A 116 0.04 -19.46 -8.82
C ASN A 116 -1.39 -19.16 -8.35
N ILE A 117 -1.63 -17.91 -7.97
CA ILE A 117 -2.93 -17.41 -7.48
C ILE A 117 -3.70 -16.63 -8.55
N SER A 118 -3.19 -16.54 -9.77
CA SER A 118 -3.74 -15.67 -10.83
C SER A 118 -5.08 -16.15 -11.38
N LYS A 119 -5.35 -17.46 -11.28
CA LYS A 119 -6.54 -18.11 -11.84
C LYS A 119 -7.46 -18.69 -10.76
N LEU A 120 -7.24 -18.34 -9.49
CA LEU A 120 -8.05 -18.86 -8.40
C LEU A 120 -9.49 -18.36 -8.50
N ASP A 121 -10.41 -19.32 -8.57
CA ASP A 121 -11.83 -19.12 -8.43
C ASP A 121 -12.22 -19.42 -6.97
N PHE A 122 -12.49 -18.38 -6.19
CA PHE A 122 -12.86 -18.51 -4.79
C PHE A 122 -14.29 -19.09 -4.59
N ASP A 123 -15.07 -19.28 -5.65
CA ASP A 123 -16.35 -20.01 -5.59
C ASP A 123 -16.18 -21.53 -5.64
N ARG A 124 -14.98 -22.02 -5.98
CA ARG A 124 -14.63 -23.45 -5.99
C ARG A 124 -13.73 -23.80 -4.79
N PRO A 125 -13.71 -25.08 -4.34
CA PRO A 125 -12.76 -25.53 -3.33
C PRO A 125 -11.32 -25.21 -3.74
N LEU A 126 -10.49 -24.83 -2.77
CA LEU A 126 -9.09 -24.48 -3.06
C LEU A 126 -8.28 -25.72 -3.38
N GLU A 127 -8.64 -26.86 -2.77
CA GLU A 127 -7.99 -28.15 -2.91
C GLU A 127 -7.95 -28.64 -4.35
N ASP A 128 -8.98 -28.29 -5.12
CA ASP A 128 -9.14 -28.70 -6.51
C ASP A 128 -8.33 -27.82 -7.48
N GLN A 129 -7.78 -26.71 -6.99
CA GLN A 129 -7.17 -25.66 -7.82
C GLN A 129 -5.70 -25.42 -7.50
N ILE A 130 -5.29 -25.67 -6.25
CA ILE A 130 -3.95 -25.29 -5.78
C ILE A 130 -3.50 -26.18 -4.64
N GLU A 131 -2.17 -26.36 -4.55
CA GLU A 131 -1.54 -27.11 -3.47
C GLU A 131 -1.80 -26.44 -2.10
N LEU A 132 -2.67 -27.06 -1.29
CA LEU A 132 -3.01 -26.55 0.03
C LEU A 132 -1.81 -26.42 0.98
N SER A 133 -0.78 -27.24 0.79
CA SER A 133 0.44 -27.23 1.59
C SER A 133 1.21 -25.90 1.42
N ASP A 134 1.26 -25.37 0.21
CA ASP A 134 1.86 -24.09 -0.13
C ASP A 134 1.00 -22.91 0.36
N VAL A 135 -0.33 -23.01 0.23
CA VAL A 135 -1.26 -22.03 0.82
C VAL A 135 -1.12 -21.99 2.34
N TYR A 136 -0.98 -23.15 3.00
CA TYR A 136 -0.70 -23.24 4.43
C TYR A 136 0.62 -22.55 4.79
N PHE A 137 1.68 -22.73 4.00
CA PHE A 137 2.97 -22.07 4.26
C PHE A 137 2.83 -20.55 4.19
N LEU A 138 2.17 -20.02 3.14
CA LEU A 138 1.90 -18.59 3.00
C LEU A 138 1.07 -18.06 4.19
N HIS A 139 -0.01 -18.76 4.53
CA HIS A 139 -0.86 -18.44 5.68
C HIS A 139 -0.05 -18.40 6.98
N HIS A 140 0.75 -19.43 7.23
CA HIS A 140 1.54 -19.56 8.44
C HIS A 140 2.56 -18.41 8.56
N ALA A 141 3.24 -18.09 7.47
CA ALA A 141 4.21 -17.01 7.42
C ALA A 141 3.58 -15.64 7.71
N ILE A 142 2.43 -15.33 7.12
CA ILE A 142 1.73 -14.04 7.32
C ILE A 142 1.11 -13.96 8.72
N THR A 143 0.53 -15.04 9.21
CA THR A 143 -0.29 -15.05 10.44
C THR A 143 0.54 -15.13 11.71
N TYR A 144 1.64 -15.89 11.68
CA TYR A 144 2.39 -16.23 12.91
C TYR A 144 3.79 -15.63 13.02
N SER A 145 4.29 -14.95 11.98
CA SER A 145 5.58 -14.25 12.07
C SER A 145 5.46 -12.98 12.91
N LYS A 146 6.48 -12.70 13.72
CA LYS A 146 6.46 -11.68 14.78
C LYS A 146 7.31 -10.44 14.48
N ARG A 147 8.26 -10.55 13.56
CA ARG A 147 9.15 -9.49 13.10
C ARG A 147 9.17 -9.51 11.58
N VAL A 148 8.05 -9.11 11.00
CA VAL A 148 7.82 -9.11 9.55
C VAL A 148 8.45 -7.88 8.94
N VAL A 149 9.27 -8.06 7.92
CA VAL A 149 9.72 -6.98 7.04
C VAL A 149 9.02 -7.13 5.71
N MET A 150 8.44 -6.04 5.22
CA MET A 150 7.82 -6.00 3.91
C MET A 150 8.53 -4.98 3.03
N VAL A 151 8.84 -5.36 1.79
CA VAL A 151 9.42 -4.47 0.78
C VAL A 151 8.45 -4.39 -0.38
N ILE A 152 7.82 -3.23 -0.58
CA ILE A 152 6.76 -3.07 -1.56
C ILE A 152 7.14 -2.11 -2.69
N GLY A 153 6.44 -2.24 -3.81
CA GLY A 153 6.52 -1.30 -4.93
C GLY A 153 5.16 -1.04 -5.57
N ALA A 154 5.20 -0.43 -6.76
CA ALA A 154 4.02 0.17 -7.38
C ALA A 154 2.90 -0.84 -7.67
N GLY A 155 3.21 -2.13 -7.80
CA GLY A 155 2.20 -3.18 -8.00
C GLY A 155 1.17 -3.28 -6.88
N VAL A 156 1.47 -2.77 -5.67
CA VAL A 156 0.54 -2.74 -4.53
C VAL A 156 -0.55 -1.65 -4.71
N SER A 157 -0.24 -0.57 -5.42
CA SER A 157 -1.14 0.58 -5.64
C SER A 157 -1.97 0.47 -6.91
N VAL A 158 -1.67 -0.48 -7.81
CA VAL A 158 -2.44 -0.70 -9.05
C VAL A 158 -3.92 -0.94 -8.78
N GLY A 159 -4.24 -1.68 -7.71
CA GLY A 159 -5.63 -1.95 -7.31
C GLY A 159 -6.42 -0.72 -6.86
N ALA A 160 -5.74 0.39 -6.52
CA ALA A 160 -6.37 1.66 -6.15
C ALA A 160 -6.62 2.57 -7.37
N GLY A 161 -6.23 2.14 -8.57
CA GLY A 161 -6.27 2.97 -9.78
C GLY A 161 -5.05 3.85 -9.98
N ILE A 162 -4.00 3.73 -9.14
CA ILE A 162 -2.71 4.39 -9.37
C ILE A 162 -1.89 3.49 -10.30
N PRO A 163 -1.68 3.89 -11.58
CA PRO A 163 -0.93 3.08 -12.50
C PRO A 163 0.51 2.96 -12.04
N ASP A 164 1.09 1.78 -12.23
CA ASP A 164 2.51 1.61 -12.01
C ASP A 164 3.31 2.45 -13.02
N PHE A 165 4.61 2.53 -12.83
CA PHE A 165 5.44 3.30 -13.74
C PHE A 165 5.69 2.57 -15.06
N ARG A 166 5.75 1.23 -15.05
CA ARG A 166 6.45 0.45 -16.09
C ARG A 166 5.57 -0.48 -16.94
N SER A 167 4.33 -0.76 -16.54
CA SER A 167 3.46 -1.65 -17.29
C SER A 167 2.94 -1.00 -18.58
N SER A 168 2.27 -1.81 -19.41
CA SER A 168 1.59 -1.38 -20.64
C SER A 168 0.56 -0.26 -20.42
N ASN A 169 -0.02 -0.16 -19.22
CA ASN A 169 -0.94 0.91 -18.83
C ASN A 169 -0.29 1.93 -17.88
N GLY A 170 1.05 1.90 -17.74
CA GLY A 170 1.79 2.68 -16.77
C GLY A 170 1.93 4.16 -17.12
N LEU A 171 2.33 4.97 -16.13
CA LEU A 171 2.52 6.43 -16.27
C LEU A 171 3.47 6.83 -17.41
N PHE A 172 4.39 5.95 -17.82
CA PHE A 172 5.36 6.22 -18.88
C PHE A 172 4.86 5.97 -20.31
N GLN A 173 3.76 5.26 -20.51
CA GLN A 173 3.25 4.93 -21.85
C GLN A 173 2.89 6.21 -22.63
N GLY A 174 2.20 7.16 -21.99
CA GLY A 174 1.79 8.44 -22.60
C GLY A 174 2.92 9.47 -22.78
N LEU A 175 4.12 9.18 -22.25
CA LEU A 175 5.28 10.06 -22.32
C LEU A 175 6.36 9.56 -23.31
N ALA A 176 6.20 8.34 -23.82
CA ALA A 176 7.05 7.73 -24.83
C ALA A 176 6.73 8.30 -26.23
N THR A 177 7.08 9.56 -26.49
CA THR A 177 7.26 9.99 -27.88
C THR A 177 8.55 9.37 -28.43
N LYS A 178 8.55 8.97 -29.71
CA LYS A 178 9.63 8.26 -30.44
C LYS A 178 11.05 8.89 -30.35
N SER A 179 11.21 10.03 -29.67
CA SER A 179 12.44 10.81 -29.55
C SER A 179 12.86 11.16 -28.12
N SER A 180 12.15 10.72 -27.07
CA SER A 180 12.55 10.97 -25.67
C SER A 180 12.89 9.64 -24.97
N GLY A 181 14.14 9.46 -24.56
CA GLY A 181 14.59 8.24 -23.89
C GLY A 181 13.73 7.87 -22.67
N SER A 182 13.77 6.58 -22.31
CA SER A 182 12.94 5.86 -21.33
C SER A 182 12.40 6.68 -20.16
N GLY A 183 11.27 6.27 -19.57
CA GLY A 183 10.69 6.89 -18.36
C GLY A 183 11.65 7.13 -17.18
N LYS A 184 12.82 6.47 -17.15
CA LYS A 184 13.92 6.81 -16.24
C LYS A 184 14.42 8.25 -16.39
N ASN A 185 14.44 8.81 -17.59
CA ASN A 185 14.93 10.16 -17.88
C ASN A 185 14.08 11.25 -17.22
N LEU A 186 12.77 11.00 -17.04
CA LEU A 186 11.87 11.92 -16.33
C LEU A 186 12.09 11.89 -14.82
N PHE A 187 12.66 10.81 -14.29
CA PHE A 187 13.01 10.66 -12.90
C PHE A 187 14.51 10.77 -12.66
N ASP A 188 15.28 11.23 -13.65
CA ASP A 188 16.69 11.52 -13.49
C ASP A 188 16.85 12.97 -13.03
N TYR A 189 17.81 13.26 -12.16
CA TYR A 189 18.08 14.62 -11.69
C TYR A 189 18.33 15.60 -12.86
N ASN A 190 18.81 15.11 -14.00
CA ASN A 190 18.97 15.89 -15.22
C ASN A 190 17.65 16.41 -15.83
N VAL A 191 16.49 15.96 -15.34
CA VAL A 191 15.18 16.49 -15.72
C VAL A 191 15.10 18.01 -15.52
N PHE A 192 15.83 18.55 -14.54
CA PHE A 192 15.89 19.98 -14.25
C PHE A 192 16.75 20.81 -15.21
N ARG A 193 17.33 20.21 -16.26
CA ARG A 193 18.21 20.91 -17.22
C ARG A 193 17.47 21.56 -18.39
N SER A 194 16.24 21.15 -18.69
CA SER A 194 15.47 21.71 -19.81
C SER A 194 14.01 21.95 -19.46
N ASP A 195 13.45 23.06 -19.94
CA ASP A 195 12.06 23.43 -19.67
C ASP A 195 11.05 22.37 -20.14
N GLY A 196 11.33 21.70 -21.26
CA GLY A 196 10.47 20.64 -21.79
C GLY A 196 10.39 19.43 -20.85
N SER A 197 11.53 18.98 -20.32
CA SER A 197 11.58 17.85 -19.38
C SER A 197 10.96 18.19 -18.03
N ILE A 198 11.19 19.41 -17.52
CA ILE A 198 10.57 19.89 -16.27
C ILE A 198 9.05 19.90 -16.39
N LYS A 199 8.50 20.44 -17.49
CA LYS A 199 7.04 20.49 -17.70
C LYS A 199 6.40 19.09 -17.69
N LYS A 200 7.04 18.12 -18.34
CA LYS A 200 6.59 16.71 -18.33
C LYS A 200 6.63 16.11 -16.92
N PHE A 201 7.70 16.37 -16.18
CA PHE A 201 7.83 15.94 -14.79
C PHE A 201 6.76 16.57 -13.90
N GLU A 202 6.57 17.88 -13.95
CA GLU A 202 5.56 18.58 -13.15
C GLU A 202 4.14 18.11 -13.45
N SER A 203 3.80 17.91 -14.73
CA SER A 203 2.50 17.35 -15.12
C SER A 203 2.28 15.95 -14.55
N MET A 204 3.33 15.13 -14.48
CA MET A 204 3.25 13.79 -13.91
C MET A 204 3.11 13.84 -12.39
N ILE A 205 3.90 14.69 -11.71
CA ILE A 205 3.82 14.90 -10.26
C ILE A 205 2.43 15.43 -9.90
N HIS A 206 1.87 16.36 -10.66
CA HIS A 206 0.51 16.86 -10.46
C HIS A 206 -0.52 15.74 -10.54
N LYS A 207 -0.49 14.94 -11.62
CA LYS A 207 -1.40 13.80 -11.80
C LYS A 207 -1.29 12.82 -10.64
N LEU A 208 -0.08 12.49 -10.22
CA LEU A 208 0.14 11.54 -9.11
C LEU A 208 -0.30 12.11 -7.77
N TYR A 209 -0.07 13.41 -7.52
CA TYR A 209 -0.55 14.10 -6.32
C TYR A 209 -2.09 14.12 -6.26
N THR A 210 -2.77 14.39 -7.38
CA THR A 210 -4.23 14.32 -7.48
C THR A 210 -4.72 12.90 -7.15
N LEU A 211 -4.17 11.87 -7.81
CA LEU A 211 -4.55 10.48 -7.55
C LEU A 211 -4.26 10.06 -6.09
N SER A 212 -3.15 10.51 -5.51
CA SER A 212 -2.79 10.25 -4.10
C SER A 212 -3.85 10.78 -3.12
N ASN A 213 -4.54 11.87 -3.45
CA ASN A 213 -5.58 12.46 -2.62
C ASN A 213 -6.98 11.88 -2.88
N GLU A 214 -7.21 11.30 -4.06
CA GLU A 214 -8.51 10.77 -4.47
C GLU A 214 -8.65 9.25 -4.24
N CYS A 215 -7.53 8.52 -4.22
CA CYS A 215 -7.50 7.07 -4.08
C CYS A 215 -7.38 6.63 -2.61
N ASP A 216 -8.12 5.59 -2.27
CA ASP A 216 -8.03 4.90 -0.98
C ASP A 216 -6.96 3.78 -1.00
N PRO A 217 -6.40 3.41 0.16
CA PRO A 217 -5.48 2.29 0.27
C PRO A 217 -6.12 0.95 -0.16
N THR A 218 -5.36 0.14 -0.89
CA THR A 218 -5.83 -1.19 -1.35
C THR A 218 -5.98 -2.21 -0.22
N TYR A 219 -6.66 -3.34 -0.49
CA TYR A 219 -6.77 -4.45 0.47
C TYR A 219 -5.42 -4.94 0.97
N TYR A 220 -4.40 -4.93 0.11
CA TYR A 220 -3.04 -5.28 0.53
C TYR A 220 -2.45 -4.27 1.51
N HIS A 221 -2.68 -2.96 1.33
CA HIS A 221 -2.24 -1.95 2.31
C HIS A 221 -2.91 -2.17 3.67
N HIS A 222 -4.22 -2.44 3.69
CA HIS A 222 -4.96 -2.76 4.91
C HIS A 222 -4.42 -4.03 5.60
N MET A 223 -4.03 -5.05 4.84
CA MET A 223 -3.37 -6.23 5.39
C MET A 223 -2.06 -5.86 6.10
N ILE A 224 -1.23 -4.99 5.50
CA ILE A 224 0.02 -4.52 6.12
C ILE A 224 -0.25 -3.71 7.39
N ASP A 225 -1.22 -2.80 7.36
CA ASP A 225 -1.61 -2.00 8.52
C ASP A 225 -2.13 -2.89 9.65
N LYS A 226 -2.87 -3.95 9.34
CA LYS A 226 -3.32 -4.95 10.32
C LYS A 226 -2.15 -5.72 10.95
N ILE A 227 -1.14 -6.08 10.18
CA ILE A 227 0.10 -6.69 10.71
C ILE A 227 0.83 -5.70 11.63
N SER A 228 0.79 -4.40 11.30
CA SER A 228 1.37 -3.32 12.11
C SER A 228 0.61 -3.09 13.42
N GLU A 229 -0.73 -3.01 13.36
CA GLU A 229 -1.63 -2.90 14.50
C GLU A 229 -1.39 -4.03 15.52
N GLN A 230 -1.18 -5.25 15.01
CA GLN A 230 -0.88 -6.44 15.83
C GLN A 230 0.54 -6.44 16.42
N GLY A 231 1.35 -5.40 16.16
CA GLY A 231 2.71 -5.27 16.66
C GLY A 231 3.73 -6.22 16.01
N ARG A 232 3.36 -6.89 14.91
CA ARG A 232 4.19 -7.92 14.24
C ARG A 232 5.03 -7.35 13.09
N LEU A 233 4.61 -6.22 12.52
CA LEU A 233 5.38 -5.53 11.49
C LEU A 233 6.63 -4.92 12.14
N LEU A 234 7.81 -5.43 11.78
CA LEU A 234 9.07 -4.78 12.12
C LEU A 234 9.23 -3.52 11.28
N ARG A 235 9.11 -3.65 9.95
CA ARG A 235 9.23 -2.55 9.00
C ARG A 235 8.49 -2.79 7.69
N LEU A 236 7.91 -1.73 7.16
CA LEU A 236 7.51 -1.59 5.76
C LEU A 236 8.49 -0.67 5.06
N TYR A 237 9.21 -1.17 4.07
CA TYR A 237 10.02 -0.39 3.15
C TYR A 237 9.26 -0.21 1.84
N THR A 238 8.74 0.99 1.60
CA THR A 238 7.97 1.28 0.39
C THR A 238 8.82 2.04 -0.62
N GLN A 239 8.82 1.56 -1.87
CA GLN A 239 9.38 2.28 -3.01
C GLN A 239 8.40 3.33 -3.55
N ASN A 240 7.15 3.30 -3.08
CA ASN A 240 6.09 4.13 -3.60
C ASN A 240 6.19 5.55 -3.02
N ILE A 241 5.88 6.50 -3.88
CA ILE A 241 5.80 7.92 -3.51
C ILE A 241 4.35 8.40 -3.41
N ASP A 242 3.38 7.55 -3.77
CA ASP A 242 1.93 7.84 -3.80
C ASP A 242 1.31 8.06 -2.41
N CYS A 243 2.01 7.68 -1.35
CA CYS A 243 1.61 7.88 0.04
C CYS A 243 0.33 7.15 0.48
N LEU A 244 -0.18 6.17 -0.29
CA LEU A 244 -1.34 5.37 0.15
C LEU A 244 -1.02 4.61 1.46
N ASP A 245 0.21 4.11 1.59
CA ASP A 245 0.71 3.46 2.80
C ASP A 245 0.49 4.31 4.06
N VAL A 246 0.86 5.58 4.01
CA VAL A 246 0.93 6.46 5.20
C VAL A 246 -0.41 7.12 5.53
N GLN A 247 -1.44 6.92 4.71
CA GLN A 247 -2.82 7.27 5.06
C GLN A 247 -3.34 6.38 6.20
N LEU A 248 -2.83 5.15 6.29
CA LEU A 248 -3.26 4.17 7.30
C LEU A 248 -2.63 4.47 8.68
N PRO A 249 -3.41 4.33 9.76
CA PRO A 249 -3.05 4.85 11.08
C PRO A 249 -1.79 4.21 11.68
N HIS A 250 -1.55 2.92 11.46
CA HIS A 250 -0.40 2.19 12.00
C HIS A 250 0.82 2.20 11.07
N LEU A 251 0.72 2.87 9.92
CA LEU A 251 1.77 3.06 8.93
C LEU A 251 2.17 4.53 8.74
N LYS A 252 1.58 5.46 9.52
CA LYS A 252 1.96 6.88 9.51
C LYS A 252 3.46 7.07 9.73
N THR A 253 4.03 7.99 8.97
CA THR A 253 5.47 8.31 9.02
C THR A 253 5.64 9.81 9.24
N LYS A 254 6.46 10.18 10.22
CA LYS A 254 6.87 11.57 10.44
C LYS A 254 8.16 11.84 9.70
N ILE A 255 8.18 12.90 8.90
CA ILE A 255 9.34 13.40 8.16
C ILE A 255 9.70 14.80 8.70
N PRO A 256 11.00 15.14 8.87
CA PRO A 256 12.19 14.34 8.58
C PRO A 256 12.33 13.12 9.49
N LEU A 257 12.97 12.07 8.97
CA LEU A 257 13.38 10.93 9.80
C LEU A 257 14.41 11.41 10.82
N THR A 258 14.50 10.69 11.96
CA THR A 258 15.49 11.00 13.00
C THR A 258 16.23 9.73 13.38
N PHE A 259 17.45 9.88 13.91
CA PHE A 259 18.23 8.77 14.47
C PHE A 259 17.68 8.28 15.83
N HIS A 260 16.65 8.93 16.37
CA HIS A 260 16.04 8.53 17.64
C HIS A 260 15.00 7.43 17.44
N LYS A 261 15.07 6.40 18.30
CA LYS A 261 14.06 5.34 18.39
C LYS A 261 12.86 5.84 19.22
N PRO A 262 11.64 5.34 18.97
CA PRO A 262 11.28 4.32 17.97
C PRO A 262 11.21 4.87 16.55
N TYR A 263 11.73 4.08 15.59
CA TYR A 263 11.64 4.40 14.17
C TYR A 263 10.24 4.11 13.60
N PRO A 264 9.73 4.92 12.65
CA PRO A 264 8.39 4.75 12.08
C PRO A 264 8.26 3.44 11.29
N LYS A 265 7.09 2.79 11.36
CA LYS A 265 6.87 1.47 10.76
C LYS A 265 7.02 1.48 9.23
N CYS A 266 6.54 2.52 8.57
CA CYS A 266 6.74 2.72 7.14
C CYS A 266 7.96 3.62 6.88
N ILE A 267 8.79 3.24 5.91
CA ILE A 267 9.96 3.98 5.45
C ILE A 267 9.83 4.15 3.95
N GLN A 268 9.66 5.41 3.54
CA GLN A 268 9.52 5.78 2.14
C GLN A 268 10.91 5.94 1.50
N LEU A 269 11.32 4.93 0.72
CA LEU A 269 12.66 4.80 0.16
C LEU A 269 12.97 5.80 -0.97
N HIS A 270 11.94 6.38 -1.58
CA HIS A 270 12.09 7.32 -2.71
C HIS A 270 11.44 8.67 -2.44
N GLY A 271 11.18 8.99 -1.16
CA GLY A 271 10.51 10.23 -0.77
C GLY A 271 8.98 10.14 -0.83
N ASN A 272 8.33 11.30 -0.90
CA ASN A 272 6.90 11.47 -0.65
C ASN A 272 6.32 12.57 -1.54
N ILE A 273 5.22 12.28 -2.26
CA ILE A 273 4.55 13.22 -3.18
C ILE A 273 3.83 14.38 -2.49
N GLN A 274 3.47 14.22 -1.21
CA GLN A 274 2.76 15.22 -0.41
C GLN A 274 3.69 16.25 0.24
N LEU A 275 5.00 16.13 0.07
CA LEU A 275 5.99 17.03 0.67
C LEU A 275 6.85 17.72 -0.40
N MET A 276 7.36 18.88 -0.04
CA MET A 276 8.39 19.61 -0.78
C MET A 276 9.61 19.83 0.10
N ASN A 277 10.79 19.93 -0.53
CA ASN A 277 12.03 20.31 0.13
C ASN A 277 12.76 21.43 -0.60
N CYS A 278 13.49 22.24 0.18
CA CYS A 278 14.39 23.24 -0.35
C CYS A 278 15.68 22.60 -0.88
N SER A 279 16.07 22.94 -2.10
CA SER A 279 17.33 22.50 -2.71
C SER A 279 18.59 23.03 -2.01
N LYS A 280 18.46 24.08 -1.18
CA LYS A 280 19.57 24.72 -0.46
C LYS A 280 19.57 24.36 1.04
N CYS A 281 18.57 24.80 1.80
CA CYS A 281 18.57 24.65 3.26
C CYS A 281 17.88 23.37 3.76
N ARG A 282 17.35 22.54 2.87
CA ARG A 282 16.60 21.30 3.19
C ARG A 282 15.33 21.51 4.03
N TYR A 283 14.82 22.73 4.15
CA TYR A 283 13.50 23.00 4.72
C TYR A 283 12.43 22.12 4.05
N ILE A 284 11.55 21.52 4.85
CA ILE A 284 10.48 20.63 4.39
C ILE A 284 9.13 21.27 4.70
N THR A 285 8.21 21.22 3.73
CA THR A 285 6.85 21.76 3.85
C THR A 285 5.88 20.83 3.10
N PRO A 286 4.59 20.80 3.44
CA PRO A 286 3.58 20.18 2.58
C PRO A 286 3.65 20.70 1.15
N LEU A 287 3.32 19.84 0.19
CA LEU A 287 3.23 20.23 -1.21
C LEU A 287 2.13 21.28 -1.36
N ASN A 288 2.51 22.40 -1.97
CA ASN A 288 1.60 23.49 -2.25
C ASN A 288 1.22 23.44 -3.74
N GLU A 289 -0.07 23.34 -4.04
CA GLU A 289 -0.59 23.27 -5.42
C GLU A 289 -0.20 24.47 -6.29
N THR A 290 0.15 25.62 -5.69
CA THR A 290 0.73 26.75 -6.43
C THR A 290 1.97 26.34 -7.22
N PHE A 291 2.69 25.31 -6.80
CA PHE A 291 3.81 24.72 -7.55
C PHE A 291 3.44 24.32 -8.99
N PHE A 292 2.19 23.93 -9.24
CA PHE A 292 1.72 23.53 -10.57
C PHE A 292 1.17 24.70 -11.40
N LYS A 293 1.08 25.91 -10.83
CA LYS A 293 0.57 27.09 -11.53
C LYS A 293 1.64 27.67 -12.47
N LYS A 294 1.19 28.24 -13.59
CA LYS A 294 2.05 29.03 -14.48
C LYS A 294 2.37 30.38 -13.85
N ALA A 295 3.54 30.94 -14.15
CA ALA A 295 3.87 32.28 -13.68
C ALA A 295 2.96 33.33 -14.37
N PRO A 296 2.36 34.27 -13.61
CA PRO A 296 1.50 35.30 -14.17
C PRO A 296 2.30 36.18 -15.14
N ASN A 297 1.66 36.55 -16.26
CA ASN A 297 2.22 37.46 -17.29
C ASN A 297 3.52 36.99 -17.97
N THR A 298 3.77 35.68 -18.01
CA THR A 298 4.86 35.11 -18.81
C THR A 298 4.35 33.98 -19.68
N GLU A 299 4.51 34.09 -20.99
CA GLU A 299 4.17 33.02 -21.92
C GLU A 299 5.03 31.78 -21.63
N GLY A 300 4.42 30.79 -20.96
CA GLY A 300 4.99 29.46 -20.83
C GLY A 300 6.15 29.30 -19.83
N ARG A 301 6.48 30.31 -19.01
CA ARG A 301 7.48 30.18 -17.95
C ARG A 301 6.87 29.59 -16.67
N ARG A 302 7.68 28.78 -16.00
CA ARG A 302 7.36 28.07 -14.76
C ARG A 302 7.30 29.03 -13.57
N LEU A 303 6.39 28.79 -12.62
CA LEU A 303 6.44 29.47 -11.33
C LEU A 303 7.56 28.88 -10.46
N ILE A 304 8.57 29.69 -10.15
CA ILE A 304 9.64 29.30 -9.23
C ILE A 304 9.19 29.59 -7.80
N VAL A 305 8.93 28.53 -7.03
CA VAL A 305 8.56 28.66 -5.62
C VAL A 305 9.83 28.80 -4.77
N ARG A 306 10.07 30.03 -4.27
CA ARG A 306 11.20 30.35 -3.40
C ARG A 306 10.99 29.79 -1.99
N CYS A 307 12.08 29.41 -1.33
CA CYS A 307 12.02 28.86 0.01
C CYS A 307 11.78 29.95 1.06
N PRO A 308 10.71 29.86 1.88
CA PRO A 308 10.41 30.88 2.89
C PRO A 308 11.50 30.98 3.96
N GLU A 309 12.05 29.85 4.43
CA GLU A 309 13.18 29.86 5.37
C GLU A 309 14.42 30.58 4.80
N CYS A 310 14.72 30.40 3.51
CA CYS A 310 15.84 31.12 2.89
C CYS A 310 15.57 32.63 2.80
N GLN A 311 14.32 33.02 2.54
CA GLN A 311 13.90 34.42 2.49
C GLN A 311 13.99 35.07 3.88
N GLU A 312 13.48 34.39 4.92
CA GLU A 312 13.58 34.87 6.30
C GLU A 312 15.03 34.98 6.77
N MET A 313 15.87 33.98 6.46
CA MET A 313 17.31 34.06 6.76
C MET A 313 17.97 35.26 6.07
N ASN A 314 17.59 35.58 4.83
CA ASN A 314 18.10 36.75 4.12
C ASN A 314 17.64 38.07 4.77
N LYS A 315 16.39 38.19 5.19
CA LYS A 315 15.89 39.36 5.93
C LYS A 315 16.68 39.59 7.22
N VAL A 316 16.94 38.53 7.98
CA VAL A 316 17.75 38.60 9.22
C VAL A 316 19.18 39.03 8.92
N ARG A 317 19.77 38.54 7.82
CA ARG A 317 21.12 38.93 7.40
C ARG A 317 21.18 40.40 6.98
N ASP A 318 20.17 40.87 6.26
CA ASP A 318 20.06 42.26 5.81
C ASP A 318 20.02 43.23 6.99
N ILE A 319 19.14 42.94 7.98
CA ILE A 319 19.04 43.70 9.23
C ILE A 319 20.38 43.69 9.99
N ALA A 320 21.12 42.58 9.95
CA ALA A 320 22.42 42.45 10.58
C ALA A 320 23.59 43.03 9.75
N GLY A 321 23.33 43.73 8.64
CA GLY A 321 24.35 44.30 7.75
C GLY A 321 25.21 43.25 7.04
N LYS A 322 24.74 42.00 6.94
CA LYS A 322 25.46 40.89 6.31
C LYS A 322 25.04 40.73 4.85
N ARG A 323 25.98 40.35 3.99
CA ARG A 323 25.73 40.02 2.58
C ARG A 323 24.60 38.98 2.43
N LEU A 324 23.62 39.27 1.56
CA LEU A 324 22.54 38.36 1.20
C LEU A 324 23.10 37.09 0.55
N GLN A 325 22.41 35.96 0.76
CA GLN A 325 22.75 34.71 0.11
C GLN A 325 21.70 34.33 -0.93
N ASN A 326 22.07 33.47 -1.89
CA ASN A 326 21.10 32.94 -2.84
C ASN A 326 20.00 32.16 -2.12
N GLU A 327 18.76 32.35 -2.52
CA GLU A 327 17.61 31.63 -1.97
C GLU A 327 17.49 30.25 -2.63
N GLY A 328 17.13 29.24 -1.85
CA GLY A 328 16.83 27.93 -2.41
C GLY A 328 15.45 27.88 -3.05
N ILE A 329 15.27 26.93 -3.97
CA ILE A 329 13.99 26.68 -4.65
C ILE A 329 13.33 25.46 -4.00
N LEU A 330 12.01 25.52 -3.78
CA LEU A 330 11.24 24.38 -3.32
C LEU A 330 10.93 23.45 -4.50
N ARG A 331 11.13 22.15 -4.29
CA ARG A 331 10.76 21.09 -5.23
C ARG A 331 10.04 19.96 -4.50
N PRO A 332 9.27 19.11 -5.19
CA PRO A 332 8.70 17.90 -4.61
C PRO A 332 9.79 17.04 -3.96
N ARG A 333 9.52 16.50 -2.78
CA ARG A 333 10.46 15.72 -1.98
C ARG A 333 10.49 14.26 -2.46
N ILE A 334 10.86 14.09 -3.72
CA ILE A 334 11.03 12.79 -4.38
C ILE A 334 12.51 12.62 -4.68
N VAL A 335 13.01 11.41 -4.50
CA VAL A 335 14.41 11.07 -4.80
C VAL A 335 14.51 10.67 -6.26
N LEU A 336 15.27 11.44 -7.03
CA LEU A 336 15.53 11.17 -8.44
C LEU A 336 16.78 10.29 -8.61
N TYR A 337 16.91 9.63 -9.76
CA TYR A 337 18.16 8.97 -10.15
C TYR A 337 19.28 10.00 -10.21
N ASN A 338 20.48 9.58 -9.81
CA ASN A 338 21.67 10.43 -9.74
C ASN A 338 21.55 11.63 -8.78
N GLU A 339 20.59 11.58 -7.86
CA GLU A 339 20.45 12.54 -6.77
C GLU A 339 20.97 11.93 -5.46
N PHE A 340 21.57 12.77 -4.61
CA PHE A 340 21.86 12.38 -3.23
C PHE A 340 20.56 12.19 -2.44
N HIS A 341 20.40 11.02 -1.80
CA HIS A 341 19.22 10.73 -1.00
C HIS A 341 19.26 11.51 0.32
N PRO A 342 18.31 12.45 0.58
CA PRO A 342 18.36 13.32 1.76
C PRO A 342 18.30 12.55 3.08
N ASP A 343 17.55 11.45 3.14
CA ASP A 343 17.46 10.59 4.33
C ASP A 343 18.36 9.33 4.26
N GLY A 344 19.29 9.25 3.31
CA GLY A 344 19.98 8.00 2.98
C GLY A 344 20.75 7.39 4.16
N GLU A 345 21.45 8.23 4.92
CA GLU A 345 22.20 7.81 6.12
C GLU A 345 21.28 7.26 7.22
N ILE A 346 20.15 7.95 7.47
CA ILE A 346 19.18 7.55 8.49
C ILE A 346 18.50 6.25 8.08
N ILE A 347 18.08 6.12 6.81
CA ILE A 347 17.52 4.88 6.29
C ILE A 347 18.52 3.73 6.43
N GLY A 348 19.80 3.96 6.14
CA GLY A 348 20.88 2.99 6.36
C GLY A 348 20.98 2.52 7.82
N SER A 349 20.96 3.46 8.77
CA SER A 349 20.97 3.14 10.22
C SER A 349 19.73 2.36 10.66
N ILE A 350 18.55 2.70 10.13
CA ILE A 350 17.30 1.98 10.39
C ILE A 350 17.39 0.56 9.84
N THR A 351 17.85 0.39 8.59
CA THR A 351 18.05 -0.91 7.95
C THR A 351 19.01 -1.79 8.74
N GLU A 352 20.15 -1.24 9.18
CA GLU A 352 21.10 -1.99 10.00
C GLU A 352 20.49 -2.42 11.34
N SER A 353 19.73 -1.53 11.99
CA SER A 353 19.02 -1.86 13.23
C SER A 353 17.96 -2.95 13.01
N ASP A 354 17.26 -2.94 11.88
CA ASP A 354 16.25 -3.94 11.54
C ASP A 354 16.87 -5.30 11.27
N ILE A 355 17.98 -5.35 10.51
CA ILE A 355 18.75 -6.58 10.26
C ILE A 355 19.25 -7.18 11.59
N LYS A 356 19.85 -6.35 12.47
CA LYS A 356 20.32 -6.80 13.80
C LYS A 356 19.20 -7.34 14.69
N SER A 357 17.95 -6.92 14.46
CA SER A 357 16.79 -7.43 15.22
C SER A 357 16.37 -8.85 14.83
N ARG A 358 17.04 -9.47 13.84
CA ARG A 358 16.81 -10.84 13.36
C ARG A 358 15.34 -11.06 12.99
N PRO A 359 14.84 -10.44 11.91
CA PRO A 359 13.50 -10.67 11.41
C PRO A 359 13.23 -12.16 11.14
N ASP A 360 11.98 -12.57 11.23
CA ASP A 360 11.56 -13.96 11.02
C ASP A 360 10.71 -14.15 9.75
N CYS A 361 10.44 -13.07 9.02
CA CYS A 361 9.74 -13.10 7.75
C CYS A 361 10.11 -11.87 6.90
N LEU A 362 10.42 -12.09 5.62
CA LEU A 362 10.58 -11.06 4.60
C LEU A 362 9.57 -11.34 3.48
N ILE A 363 8.76 -10.34 3.13
CA ILE A 363 7.82 -10.42 2.02
C ILE A 363 8.15 -9.30 1.03
N VAL A 364 8.48 -9.66 -0.21
CA VAL A 364 8.74 -8.71 -1.29
C VAL A 364 7.55 -8.69 -2.23
N THR A 365 6.93 -7.53 -2.43
CA THR A 365 5.63 -7.44 -3.11
C THR A 365 5.59 -6.36 -4.19
N GLY A 366 5.03 -6.69 -5.36
CA GLY A 366 4.63 -5.69 -6.36
C GLY A 366 5.80 -4.85 -6.89
N THR A 367 7.00 -5.43 -6.94
CA THR A 367 8.21 -4.73 -7.39
C THR A 367 9.06 -5.62 -8.27
N THR A 368 9.77 -4.99 -9.20
CA THR A 368 10.75 -5.65 -10.09
C THR A 368 12.19 -5.56 -9.57
N LEU A 369 12.41 -4.99 -8.38
CA LEU A 369 13.72 -4.79 -7.75
C LEU A 369 14.83 -4.24 -8.67
N LYS A 370 14.47 -3.41 -9.66
CA LYS A 370 15.47 -2.82 -10.57
C LYS A 370 16.28 -1.67 -9.93
N ILE A 371 15.91 -1.20 -8.73
CA ILE A 371 16.64 -0.16 -8.01
C ILE A 371 17.77 -0.80 -7.21
N PRO A 372 19.06 -0.47 -7.46
CA PRO A 372 20.19 -1.13 -6.81
C PRO A 372 20.15 -1.07 -5.28
N GLY A 373 19.80 0.08 -4.70
CA GLY A 373 19.72 0.24 -3.24
C GLY A 373 18.69 -0.69 -2.60
N VAL A 374 17.52 -0.83 -3.22
CA VAL A 374 16.45 -1.72 -2.74
C VAL A 374 16.81 -3.19 -2.95
N ARG A 375 17.45 -3.52 -4.07
CA ARG A 375 17.95 -4.87 -4.32
C ARG A 375 18.96 -5.29 -3.25
N ARG A 376 19.89 -4.40 -2.87
CA ARG A 376 20.85 -4.63 -1.77
C ARG A 376 20.15 -4.80 -0.42
N LEU A 377 19.17 -3.95 -0.11
CA LEU A 377 18.35 -4.07 1.10
C LEU A 377 17.70 -5.46 1.21
N VAL A 378 17.04 -5.92 0.14
CA VAL A 378 16.37 -7.24 0.11
C VAL A 378 17.36 -8.37 0.33
N LYS A 379 18.54 -8.33 -0.31
CA LYS A 379 19.59 -9.35 -0.13
C LYS A 379 20.05 -9.48 1.31
N GLU A 380 20.44 -8.36 1.93
CA GLU A 380 20.98 -8.39 3.30
C GLU A 380 19.88 -8.76 4.32
N MET A 381 18.64 -8.34 4.08
CA MET A 381 17.49 -8.74 4.88
C MET A 381 17.19 -10.24 4.74
N ALA A 382 17.18 -10.78 3.52
CA ALA A 382 16.95 -12.19 3.25
C ALA A 382 17.98 -13.08 3.94
N LYS A 383 19.27 -12.73 3.84
CA LYS A 383 20.35 -13.41 4.58
C LYS A 383 20.08 -13.46 6.08
N SER A 384 19.67 -12.32 6.67
CA SER A 384 19.35 -12.28 8.09
C SER A 384 18.13 -13.14 8.46
N VAL A 385 17.12 -13.20 7.59
CA VAL A 385 15.93 -14.04 7.79
C VAL A 385 16.28 -15.51 7.66
N HIS A 386 17.06 -15.91 6.65
CA HIS A 386 17.55 -17.28 6.48
C HIS A 386 18.39 -17.74 7.68
N ALA A 387 19.32 -16.90 8.16
CA ALA A 387 20.10 -17.17 9.37
C ALA A 387 19.25 -17.32 10.65
N ASN A 388 18.00 -16.87 10.62
CA ASN A 388 17.02 -17.03 11.70
C ASN A 388 15.98 -18.13 11.41
N LYS A 389 16.18 -18.95 10.37
CA LYS A 389 15.23 -19.97 9.90
C LYS A 389 13.83 -19.41 9.60
N GLY A 390 13.76 -18.12 9.27
CA GLY A 390 12.54 -17.41 8.90
C GLY A 390 12.09 -17.73 7.48
N TYR A 391 11.18 -16.90 6.95
CA TYR A 391 10.55 -17.13 5.65
C TYR A 391 10.82 -15.96 4.69
N VAL A 392 11.21 -16.24 3.45
CA VAL A 392 11.42 -15.25 2.41
C VAL A 392 10.45 -15.51 1.26
N ILE A 393 9.50 -14.61 1.06
CA ILE A 393 8.36 -14.80 0.15
C ILE A 393 8.37 -13.70 -0.91
N TRP A 394 8.17 -14.09 -2.16
CA TRP A 394 7.93 -13.20 -3.29
C TRP A 394 6.44 -13.17 -3.62
N VAL A 395 5.87 -11.98 -3.84
CA VAL A 395 4.46 -11.80 -4.21
C VAL A 395 4.36 -10.81 -5.36
N ASN A 396 4.15 -11.29 -6.58
CA ASN A 396 4.07 -10.40 -7.73
C ASN A 396 3.30 -11.05 -8.89
N ILE A 397 2.86 -10.26 -9.86
CA ILE A 397 2.22 -10.79 -11.08
C ILE A 397 3.21 -11.65 -11.88
N ASP A 398 4.46 -11.19 -11.97
CA ASP A 398 5.53 -11.91 -12.67
C ASP A 398 6.53 -12.54 -11.69
N PRO A 399 7.11 -13.70 -12.02
CA PRO A 399 8.18 -14.29 -11.23
C PRO A 399 9.41 -13.37 -11.20
N PRO A 400 10.25 -13.47 -10.15
CA PRO A 400 11.52 -12.75 -10.12
C PRO A 400 12.42 -13.23 -11.26
N THR A 401 13.23 -12.34 -11.82
CA THR A 401 14.24 -12.75 -12.81
C THR A 401 15.29 -13.63 -12.15
N GLN A 402 15.95 -14.50 -12.92
CA GLN A 402 16.99 -15.38 -12.37
C GLN A 402 18.09 -14.60 -11.63
N SER A 403 18.50 -13.45 -12.19
CA SER A 403 19.46 -12.55 -11.53
C SER A 403 19.00 -12.06 -10.15
N ILE A 404 17.71 -11.90 -9.91
CA ILE A 404 17.18 -11.54 -8.59
C ILE A 404 17.25 -12.75 -7.66
N VAL A 405 16.85 -13.93 -8.12
CA VAL A 405 16.92 -15.18 -7.35
C VAL A 405 18.36 -15.44 -6.91
N ASP A 406 19.32 -15.44 -7.84
CA ASP A 406 20.74 -15.67 -7.56
C ASP A 406 21.31 -14.63 -6.57
N TYR A 407 20.79 -13.40 -6.62
CA TYR A 407 21.25 -12.31 -5.75
C TYR A 407 20.72 -12.41 -4.32
N VAL A 408 19.49 -12.93 -4.16
CA VAL A 408 18.81 -13.14 -2.86
C VAL A 408 19.07 -14.56 -2.32
N GLU A 409 19.84 -15.37 -3.06
CA GLU A 409 20.12 -16.80 -2.86
C GLU A 409 18.90 -17.67 -3.20
N TYR A 410 17.80 -17.54 -2.46
CA TYR A 410 16.54 -18.21 -2.79
C TYR A 410 15.34 -17.54 -2.13
N PHE A 411 14.16 -17.84 -2.64
CA PHE A 411 12.88 -17.57 -1.99
C PHE A 411 12.28 -18.90 -1.56
N ASP A 412 11.62 -18.95 -0.41
CA ASP A 412 10.90 -20.15 0.02
C ASP A 412 9.65 -20.35 -0.84
N LEU A 413 8.93 -19.28 -1.14
CA LEU A 413 7.69 -19.34 -1.91
C LEU A 413 7.57 -18.16 -2.87
N LEU A 414 7.22 -18.45 -4.12
CA LEU A 414 6.93 -17.50 -5.18
C LEU A 414 5.42 -17.45 -5.43
N VAL A 415 4.74 -16.47 -4.85
CA VAL A 415 3.30 -16.25 -5.04
C VAL A 415 3.09 -15.42 -6.30
N ILE A 416 2.56 -16.06 -7.35
CA ILE A 416 2.40 -15.47 -8.69
C ILE A 416 0.95 -15.09 -8.93
N GLY A 417 0.69 -13.79 -9.00
CA GLY A 417 -0.62 -13.20 -9.27
C GLY A 417 -0.82 -11.87 -8.57
N SER A 418 -2.06 -11.36 -8.61
CA SER A 418 -2.39 -10.10 -7.96
C SER A 418 -2.21 -10.21 -6.44
N CYS A 419 -1.38 -9.33 -5.87
CA CYS A 419 -1.21 -9.25 -4.42
C CYS A 419 -2.52 -8.97 -3.69
N GLN A 420 -3.50 -8.35 -4.36
CA GLN A 420 -4.82 -8.06 -3.79
C GLN A 420 -5.62 -9.33 -3.41
N MET A 421 -5.26 -10.49 -3.97
CA MET A 421 -5.89 -11.77 -3.65
C MET A 421 -5.35 -12.39 -2.36
N VAL A 422 -4.16 -12.00 -1.91
CA VAL A 422 -3.48 -12.59 -0.74
C VAL A 422 -4.27 -12.39 0.56
N PRO A 423 -4.81 -11.20 0.89
CA PRO A 423 -5.64 -11.03 2.09
C PRO A 423 -6.86 -11.95 2.11
N GLY A 424 -7.52 -12.10 0.95
CA GLY A 424 -8.65 -13.01 0.77
C GLY A 424 -8.27 -14.47 0.96
N LEU A 425 -7.14 -14.89 0.35
CA LEU A 425 -6.63 -16.26 0.46
C LEU A 425 -6.26 -16.64 1.90
N VAL A 426 -5.59 -15.74 2.64
CA VAL A 426 -5.26 -15.95 4.06
C VAL A 426 -6.52 -16.05 4.92
N SER A 427 -7.49 -15.16 4.69
CA SER A 427 -8.76 -15.15 5.42
C SER A 427 -9.60 -16.41 5.15
N LEU A 428 -9.66 -16.85 3.88
CA LEU A 428 -10.34 -18.08 3.49
C LEU A 428 -9.69 -19.30 4.14
N TYR A 429 -8.36 -19.34 4.20
CA TYR A 429 -7.65 -20.44 4.85
C TYR A 429 -8.00 -20.55 6.34
N ASP A 430 -8.04 -19.42 7.07
CA ASP A 430 -8.48 -19.40 8.47
C ASP A 430 -9.93 -19.84 8.66
N TYR A 431 -10.81 -19.50 7.72
CA TYR A 431 -12.22 -19.82 7.83
C TYR A 431 -12.51 -21.31 7.59
N VAL A 432 -11.85 -21.91 6.60
CA VAL A 432 -12.12 -23.29 6.16
C VAL A 432 -11.29 -24.31 6.93
N TYR A 433 -9.99 -24.07 7.09
CA TYR A 433 -9.05 -25.11 7.55
C TYR A 433 -8.58 -24.95 8.99
N LYS A 434 -8.84 -23.80 9.61
CA LYS A 434 -8.52 -23.64 11.04
C LYS A 434 -9.56 -24.41 11.86
N PRO A 435 -9.14 -25.33 12.74
CA PRO A 435 -10.08 -26.03 13.61
C PRO A 435 -10.80 -25.00 14.48
N LYS A 436 -12.13 -24.95 14.39
CA LYS A 436 -12.95 -24.14 15.30
C LYS A 436 -12.62 -24.58 16.73
N LYS A 437 -12.17 -23.65 17.57
CA LYS A 437 -12.14 -23.89 19.01
C LYS A 437 -13.55 -24.35 19.38
N LYS A 438 -13.69 -25.56 19.94
CA LYS A 438 -14.94 -25.98 20.59
C LYS A 438 -15.26 -24.87 21.57
N THR A 439 -16.29 -24.08 21.29
CA THR A 439 -16.89 -23.21 22.30
C THR A 439 -17.29 -24.17 23.41
N GLN A 440 -16.60 -24.06 24.54
CA GLN A 440 -17.11 -24.62 25.78
C GLN A 440 -18.47 -23.95 25.97
N LYS A 441 -19.54 -24.72 25.70
CA LYS A 441 -20.87 -24.41 26.22
C LYS A 441 -20.71 -24.47 27.74
N GLY A 442 -20.53 -23.31 28.36
CA GLY A 442 -20.85 -23.08 29.76
C GLY A 442 -22.34 -22.84 29.86
#